data_AF-A0AA39N3N3-F1
#
_entry.id   AF-A0AA39N3N3-F1
#
_cell.length_a   1.000
_cell.length_b   1.000
_cell.length_c   1.000
_cell.angle_alpha   90.00
_cell.angle_beta   90.00
_cell.angle_gamma   90.00
#
_symmetry.space_group_name_H-M   'P 1'
#
loop_
_entity.id
_entity.type
_entity.pdbx_description
1 polymer ?
#
loop_
_entity_poly.entity_id
_entity_poly.type
_entity_poly.pdbx_seq_one_letter_code
_entity_poly.pdbx_strand_id
1 'polypeptide(L)'
;MAQSMPGPNEKSAPRFEKSTDPEELERFFVRLEELFDKCAVAPDVDKKKYAVVYTDIKTEKQWKVLEHFVKGTYEEFKKDEKSEYMSFKREFQVLAVVLKKEGVCSNQELVDQFLAPMADSLYNSMKLRMERLNPPTGKTSRDPANPYTLEEVMASGLDVLQGSVMKPAG
;
A
#
# COMPACT_ATOMS: atom_id res chain seq x y z
N MET A 1 15.06 -1.32 -33.63
CA MET A 1 13.64 -1.70 -33.76
C MET A 1 13.05 -1.63 -32.36
N ALA A 2 11.88 -1.00 -32.19
CA ALA A 2 11.22 -0.95 -30.88
C ALA A 2 10.79 -2.36 -30.47
N GLN A 3 10.97 -2.71 -29.20
CA GLN A 3 10.57 -4.01 -28.67
C GLN A 3 9.05 -4.00 -28.42
N SER A 4 8.35 -5.11 -28.65
CA SER A 4 6.92 -5.21 -28.32
C SER A 4 6.72 -5.48 -26.84
N MET A 5 5.59 -5.03 -26.29
CA MET A 5 5.18 -5.37 -24.92
C MET A 5 5.02 -6.90 -24.79
N PRO A 6 5.56 -7.52 -23.73
CA PRO A 6 5.46 -8.96 -23.49
C PRO A 6 4.01 -9.36 -23.21
N GLY A 7 3.58 -10.53 -23.69
CA GLY A 7 2.29 -11.09 -23.31
C GLY A 7 2.16 -11.33 -21.80
N PRO A 8 0.96 -11.25 -21.20
CA PRO A 8 0.76 -11.37 -19.74
C PRO A 8 1.18 -12.71 -19.11
N ASN A 9 1.42 -13.74 -19.93
CA ASN A 9 1.90 -15.05 -19.49
C ASN A 9 3.38 -15.31 -19.87
N GLU A 10 4.07 -14.31 -20.43
CA GLU A 10 5.47 -14.41 -20.77
C GLU A 10 6.36 -14.16 -19.54
N LYS A 11 7.51 -14.83 -19.47
CA LYS A 11 8.46 -14.69 -18.34
C LYS A 11 9.04 -13.28 -18.20
N SER A 12 9.04 -12.51 -19.28
CA SER A 12 9.50 -11.13 -19.34
C SER A 12 8.46 -10.11 -18.88
N ALA A 13 7.21 -10.53 -18.66
CA ALA A 13 6.15 -9.63 -18.22
C ALA A 13 6.38 -9.23 -16.75
N PRO A 14 6.33 -7.91 -16.43
CA PRO A 14 6.23 -7.50 -15.05
C PRO A 14 4.90 -8.06 -14.53
N ARG A 15 4.92 -8.81 -13.43
CA ARG A 15 3.71 -9.29 -12.78
C ARG A 15 3.57 -8.61 -11.44
N PHE A 16 2.38 -8.11 -11.16
CA PHE A 16 1.98 -7.74 -9.82
C PHE A 16 1.23 -8.92 -9.23
N GLU A 17 1.96 -9.78 -8.52
CA GLU A 17 1.36 -10.92 -7.80
C GLU A 17 0.96 -10.45 -6.42
N LYS A 18 -0.19 -9.75 -6.40
CA LYS A 18 -0.95 -9.37 -5.22
C LYS A 18 -0.13 -9.33 -3.94
N SER A 19 0.77 -8.35 -3.90
CA SER A 19 1.72 -8.26 -2.82
C SER A 19 1.26 -7.21 -1.82
N THR A 20 0.73 -7.70 -0.72
CA THR A 20 1.52 -7.78 0.51
C THR A 20 2.47 -6.64 0.85
N ASP A 21 3.45 -6.39 0.00
CA ASP A 21 4.46 -5.36 0.16
C ASP A 21 4.14 -4.16 -0.73
N PRO A 22 3.86 -2.99 -0.16
CA PRO A 22 3.65 -1.80 -0.99
C PRO A 22 4.91 -1.33 -1.74
N GLU A 23 6.11 -1.73 -1.31
CA GLU A 23 7.32 -1.54 -2.12
C GLU A 23 7.25 -2.37 -3.41
N GLU A 24 6.52 -3.50 -3.42
CA GLU A 24 6.29 -4.27 -4.64
C GLU A 24 5.36 -3.53 -5.61
N LEU A 25 4.34 -2.82 -5.12
CA LEU A 25 3.48 -1.99 -5.98
C LEU A 25 4.30 -0.88 -6.66
N GLU A 26 5.18 -0.22 -5.90
CA GLU A 26 6.09 0.79 -6.45
C GLU A 26 7.09 0.19 -7.44
N ARG A 27 7.73 -0.93 -7.07
CA ARG A 27 8.64 -1.68 -7.94
C ARG A 27 7.96 -2.17 -9.22
N PHE A 28 6.69 -2.56 -9.13
CA PHE A 28 5.89 -2.96 -10.28
C PHE A 28 5.72 -1.79 -11.25
N PHE A 29 5.31 -0.62 -10.76
CA PHE A 29 5.17 0.57 -11.60
C PHE A 29 6.50 1.01 -12.21
N VAL A 30 7.60 0.98 -11.46
CA VAL A 30 8.94 1.31 -11.98
C VAL A 30 9.33 0.37 -13.13
N ARG A 31 9.19 -0.96 -12.94
CA ARG A 31 9.50 -1.95 -13.99
C ARG A 31 8.62 -1.79 -15.22
N LEU A 32 7.36 -1.45 -15.01
CA LEU A 32 6.38 -1.25 -16.07
C LEU A 32 6.68 0.02 -16.88
N GLU A 33 7.11 1.08 -16.24
CA GLU A 33 7.53 2.34 -16.88
C GLU A 33 8.81 2.17 -17.70
N GLU A 34 9.82 1.48 -17.16
CA GLU A 34 11.02 1.12 -17.92
C GLU A 34 10.68 0.30 -19.18
N LEU A 35 9.64 -0.52 -19.10
CA LEU A 35 9.16 -1.32 -20.22
C LEU A 35 8.40 -0.47 -21.23
N PHE A 36 7.59 0.50 -20.77
CA PHE A 36 6.96 1.48 -21.65
C PHE A 36 7.98 2.29 -22.45
N ASP A 37 9.08 2.70 -21.83
CA ASP A 37 10.16 3.43 -22.52
C ASP A 37 10.84 2.54 -23.57
N LYS A 38 11.14 1.28 -23.25
CA LYS A 38 11.73 0.31 -24.19
C LYS A 38 10.80 -0.01 -25.36
N CYS A 39 9.49 -0.06 -25.11
CA CYS A 39 8.46 -0.40 -26.09
C CYS A 39 7.84 0.82 -26.78
N ALA A 40 8.30 2.04 -26.45
CA ALA A 40 7.74 3.30 -26.92
C ALA A 40 6.22 3.43 -26.71
N VAL A 41 5.71 2.91 -25.58
CA VAL A 41 4.29 3.05 -25.20
C VAL A 41 4.06 4.45 -24.64
N ALA A 42 3.54 5.34 -25.48
CA ALA A 42 3.24 6.73 -25.11
C ALA A 42 1.81 6.96 -24.57
N PRO A 43 0.75 6.40 -25.18
CA PRO A 43 -0.63 6.78 -24.81
C PRO A 43 -1.01 6.33 -23.39
N ASP A 44 -1.59 7.23 -22.60
CA ASP A 44 -2.08 6.93 -21.24
C ASP A 44 -3.07 5.77 -21.22
N VAL A 45 -3.93 5.69 -22.23
CA VAL A 45 -4.91 4.60 -22.37
C VAL A 45 -4.22 3.24 -22.44
N ASP A 46 -3.11 3.15 -23.18
CA ASP A 46 -2.39 1.89 -23.34
C ASP A 46 -1.56 1.58 -22.10
N LYS A 47 -0.91 2.59 -21.50
CA LYS A 47 -0.19 2.43 -20.22
C LYS A 47 -1.10 1.88 -19.12
N LYS A 48 -2.31 2.44 -18.98
CA LYS A 48 -3.31 1.96 -18.01
C LYS A 48 -3.79 0.55 -18.31
N LYS A 49 -4.06 0.21 -19.58
CA LYS A 49 -4.44 -1.16 -19.99
C LYS A 49 -3.35 -2.17 -19.60
N TYR A 50 -2.09 -1.87 -19.89
CA TYR A 50 -0.98 -2.76 -19.55
C TYR A 50 -0.79 -2.88 -18.04
N ALA A 51 -0.91 -1.78 -17.29
CA ALA A 51 -0.84 -1.82 -15.82
C ALA A 51 -1.84 -2.80 -15.22
N VAL A 52 -3.07 -2.84 -15.76
CA VAL A 52 -4.12 -3.73 -15.30
C VAL A 52 -3.92 -5.18 -15.78
N VAL A 53 -3.55 -5.39 -17.05
CA VAL A 53 -3.37 -6.73 -17.65
C VAL A 53 -2.25 -7.55 -17.01
N TYR A 54 -1.30 -6.88 -16.37
CA TYR A 54 -0.19 -7.49 -15.66
C TYR A 54 -0.45 -7.76 -14.17
N THR A 55 -1.68 -7.55 -13.70
CA THR A 55 -2.11 -7.86 -12.33
C THR A 55 -2.93 -9.16 -12.27
N ASP A 56 -3.28 -9.61 -11.06
CA ASP A 56 -4.24 -10.70 -10.89
C ASP A 56 -5.69 -10.26 -11.21
N ILE A 57 -6.55 -11.23 -11.55
CA ILE A 57 -7.94 -11.00 -11.99
C ILE A 57 -8.75 -10.14 -10.99
N LYS A 58 -8.49 -10.26 -9.68
CA LYS A 58 -9.23 -9.48 -8.68
C LYS A 58 -8.76 -8.02 -8.69
N THR A 59 -7.45 -7.78 -8.70
CA THR A 59 -6.87 -6.44 -8.80
C THR A 59 -7.27 -5.76 -10.10
N GLU A 60 -7.25 -6.48 -11.22
CA GLU A 60 -7.69 -5.97 -12.52
C GLU A 60 -9.14 -5.44 -12.49
N LYS A 61 -10.05 -6.18 -11.84
CA LYS A 61 -11.46 -5.75 -11.71
C LYS A 61 -11.60 -4.49 -10.86
N GLN A 62 -10.82 -4.37 -9.78
CA GLN A 62 -10.85 -3.20 -8.89
C GLN A 62 -10.30 -1.96 -9.59
N TRP A 63 -9.18 -2.08 -10.29
CA TRP A 63 -8.54 -0.95 -10.97
C TRP A 63 -9.37 -0.41 -12.14
N LYS A 64 -10.11 -1.28 -12.84
CA LYS A 64 -10.94 -0.87 -13.99
C LYS A 64 -12.12 0.03 -13.64
N VAL A 65 -12.57 0.03 -12.38
CA VAL A 65 -13.70 0.86 -11.94
C VAL A 65 -13.27 2.22 -11.37
N LEU A 66 -11.96 2.46 -11.24
CA LEU A 66 -11.43 3.74 -10.77
C LEU A 66 -11.73 4.86 -11.77
N GLU A 67 -12.10 6.03 -11.26
CA GLU A 67 -12.45 7.18 -12.09
C GLU A 67 -11.29 7.59 -13.00
N HIS A 68 -10.07 7.66 -12.48
CA HIS A 68 -8.89 8.03 -13.27
C HIS A 68 -8.41 6.90 -14.17
N PHE A 69 -8.80 5.65 -13.92
CA PHE A 69 -8.64 4.60 -14.92
C PHE A 69 -9.50 4.88 -16.16
N VAL A 70 -10.77 5.27 -15.95
CA VAL A 70 -11.73 5.49 -17.05
C VAL A 70 -11.48 6.80 -17.79
N LYS A 71 -11.21 7.90 -17.07
CA LYS A 71 -11.17 9.26 -17.65
C LYS A 71 -9.85 10.02 -17.44
N GLY A 72 -9.01 9.58 -16.50
CA GLY A 72 -7.78 10.27 -16.12
C GLY A 72 -6.55 9.88 -16.95
N THR A 73 -5.43 10.50 -16.62
CA THR A 73 -4.09 10.14 -17.11
C THR A 73 -3.54 8.93 -16.36
N TYR A 74 -2.45 8.34 -16.87
CA TYR A 74 -1.77 7.25 -16.19
C TYR A 74 -1.22 7.67 -14.81
N GLU A 75 -0.75 8.91 -14.68
CA GLU A 75 -0.24 9.45 -13.41
C GLU A 75 -1.35 9.68 -12.38
N GLU A 76 -2.52 10.14 -12.80
CA GLU A 76 -3.69 10.26 -11.90
C GLU A 76 -4.18 8.89 -11.45
N PHE A 77 -4.21 7.91 -12.35
CA PHE A 77 -4.51 6.52 -12.02
C PHE A 77 -3.53 5.93 -10.98
N LYS A 78 -2.22 6.16 -11.12
CA LYS A 78 -1.23 5.75 -10.11
C LYS A 78 -1.44 6.43 -8.75
N LYS A 79 -1.94 7.66 -8.74
CA LYS A 79 -2.23 8.41 -7.50
C LYS A 79 -3.47 7.89 -6.79
N ASP A 80 -4.52 7.49 -7.52
CA ASP A 80 -5.73 6.89 -6.93
C ASP A 80 -5.38 5.69 -6.05
N GLU A 81 -4.56 4.78 -6.55
CA GLU A 81 -4.10 3.59 -5.80
C GLU A 81 -3.40 3.94 -4.49
N LYS A 82 -2.51 4.94 -4.51
CA LYS A 82 -1.84 5.44 -3.30
C LYS A 82 -2.80 6.25 -2.40
N SER A 83 -3.84 6.84 -2.97
CA SER A 83 -4.82 7.71 -2.29
C SER A 83 -5.90 6.91 -1.55
N GLU A 84 -6.37 5.79 -2.08
CA GLU A 84 -7.44 4.98 -1.47
C GLU A 84 -7.04 4.44 -0.08
N TYR A 85 -5.78 4.00 0.07
CA TYR A 85 -5.23 3.65 1.38
C TYR A 85 -5.18 4.85 2.34
N MET A 86 -4.76 6.02 1.85
CA MET A 86 -4.66 7.25 2.65
C MET A 86 -6.02 7.75 3.11
N SER A 87 -7.05 7.59 2.28
CA SER A 87 -8.44 7.87 2.64
C SER A 87 -8.96 6.90 3.70
N PHE A 88 -8.75 5.59 3.52
CA PHE A 88 -9.09 4.57 4.53
C PHE A 88 -8.43 4.87 5.89
N LYS A 89 -7.13 5.20 5.88
CA LYS A 89 -6.39 5.58 7.10
C LYS A 89 -7.02 6.80 7.80
N ARG A 90 -7.39 7.86 7.07
CA ARG A 90 -7.99 9.07 7.66
C ARG A 90 -9.38 8.80 8.23
N GLU A 91 -10.22 8.09 7.48
CA GLU A 91 -11.58 7.75 7.91
C GLU A 91 -11.55 6.86 9.16
N PHE A 92 -10.68 5.84 9.16
CA PHE A 92 -10.48 4.98 10.32
C PHE A 92 -9.96 5.77 11.53
N GLN A 93 -9.02 6.71 11.34
CA GLN A 93 -8.47 7.52 12.42
C GLN A 93 -9.54 8.39 13.10
N VAL A 94 -10.43 9.02 12.33
CA VAL A 94 -11.52 9.84 12.88
C VAL A 94 -12.48 8.97 13.69
N LEU A 95 -12.89 7.83 13.15
CA LEU A 95 -13.74 6.86 13.84
C LEU A 95 -13.09 6.33 15.13
N ALA A 96 -11.82 5.96 15.07
CA ALA A 96 -11.10 5.40 16.21
C ALA A 96 -10.92 6.42 17.35
N VAL A 97 -10.70 7.70 17.04
CA VAL A 97 -10.65 8.77 18.07
C VAL A 97 -12.00 8.90 18.77
N VAL A 98 -13.11 8.86 18.03
CA VAL A 98 -14.46 8.93 18.60
C VAL A 98 -14.74 7.71 19.47
N LEU A 99 -14.51 6.50 18.95
CA LEU A 99 -14.77 5.24 19.67
C LEU A 99 -13.93 5.10 20.95
N LYS A 100 -12.68 5.56 20.92
CA LYS A 100 -11.80 5.60 22.10
C LYS A 100 -12.27 6.63 23.13
N LYS A 101 -12.70 7.81 22.68
CA LYS A 101 -13.19 8.89 23.56
C LYS A 101 -14.49 8.52 24.26
N GLU A 102 -15.39 7.85 23.55
CA GLU A 102 -16.68 7.37 24.08
C GLU A 102 -16.54 6.09 24.92
N GLY A 103 -15.33 5.53 25.05
CA GLY A 103 -15.07 4.30 25.81
C GLY A 103 -15.70 3.05 25.19
N VAL A 104 -16.09 3.12 23.91
CA VAL A 104 -16.81 2.05 23.18
C VAL A 104 -15.85 0.95 22.73
N CYS A 105 -14.60 1.31 22.42
CA CYS A 105 -13.57 0.35 22.02
C CYS A 105 -12.26 0.64 22.77
N SER A 106 -11.61 -0.43 23.21
CA SER A 106 -10.23 -0.37 23.70
C SER A 106 -9.25 -0.13 22.55
N ASN A 107 -8.04 0.36 22.88
CA ASN A 107 -6.97 0.52 21.89
C ASN A 107 -6.68 -0.80 21.16
N GLN A 108 -6.71 -1.94 21.85
CA GLN A 108 -6.41 -3.24 21.24
C GLN A 108 -7.47 -3.63 20.20
N GLU A 109 -8.75 -3.44 20.52
CA GLU A 109 -9.85 -3.70 19.57
C GLU A 109 -9.78 -2.79 18.34
N LEU A 110 -9.40 -1.51 18.52
CA LEU A 110 -9.22 -0.59 17.40
C LEU A 110 -8.02 -0.98 16.52
N VAL A 111 -6.94 -1.48 17.11
CA VAL A 111 -5.80 -2.00 16.36
C VAL A 111 -6.20 -3.25 15.58
N ASP A 112 -6.88 -4.20 16.21
CA ASP A 112 -7.34 -5.42 15.54
C ASP A 112 -8.33 -5.11 14.42
N GLN A 113 -9.23 -4.14 14.61
CA GLN A 113 -10.20 -3.72 13.61
C GLN A 113 -9.58 -2.92 12.45
N PHE A 114 -8.50 -2.16 12.71
CA PHE A 114 -7.71 -1.50 11.66
C PHE A 114 -6.99 -2.52 10.78
N LEU A 115 -6.48 -3.57 11.42
CA LEU A 115 -5.65 -4.60 10.79
C LEU A 115 -6.48 -5.73 10.14
N ALA A 116 -7.70 -6.00 10.62
CA ALA A 116 -8.61 -7.02 10.08
C ALA A 116 -8.90 -6.92 8.57
N PRO A 117 -9.14 -5.72 7.98
CA PRO A 117 -9.31 -5.60 6.53
C PRO A 117 -7.98 -5.58 5.76
N MET A 118 -6.82 -5.56 6.45
CA MET A 118 -5.52 -5.60 5.81
C MET A 118 -5.12 -7.04 5.47
N ALA A 119 -4.41 -7.21 4.36
CA ALA A 119 -3.83 -8.51 4.02
C ALA A 119 -2.77 -8.90 5.07
N ASP A 120 -2.69 -10.20 5.41
CA ASP A 120 -1.80 -10.78 6.45
C ASP A 120 -0.35 -10.29 6.38
N SER A 121 0.09 -10.04 5.17
CA SER A 121 1.36 -9.46 4.79
C SER A 121 1.60 -8.00 5.12
N LEU A 122 0.62 -7.12 4.87
CA LEU A 122 0.76 -5.71 5.20
C LEU A 122 0.76 -5.60 6.73
N TYR A 123 -0.07 -6.42 7.38
CA TYR A 123 0.01 -6.66 8.82
C TYR A 123 1.40 -7.15 9.26
N ASN A 124 1.99 -8.15 8.59
CA ASN A 124 3.33 -8.66 8.94
C ASN A 124 4.44 -7.63 8.72
N SER A 125 4.37 -6.83 7.64
CA SER A 125 5.33 -5.75 7.37
C SER A 125 5.21 -4.62 8.38
N MET A 126 3.97 -4.23 8.71
CA MET A 126 3.71 -3.26 9.77
C MET A 126 4.17 -3.79 11.14
N LYS A 127 3.90 -5.06 11.44
CA LYS A 127 4.31 -5.73 12.67
C LYS A 127 5.83 -5.81 12.79
N LEU A 128 6.53 -6.24 11.74
CA LEU A 128 8.01 -6.28 11.69
C LEU A 128 8.62 -4.90 11.90
N ARG A 129 7.99 -3.85 11.34
CA ARG A 129 8.41 -2.47 11.57
C ARG A 129 8.15 -2.02 13.00
N MET A 130 6.99 -2.38 13.55
CA MET A 130 6.62 -2.05 14.93
C MET A 130 7.50 -2.76 15.97
N GLU A 131 7.89 -4.01 15.70
CA GLU A 131 8.86 -4.77 16.50
C GLU A 131 10.26 -4.12 16.50
N ARG A 132 10.59 -3.36 15.44
CA ARG A 132 11.83 -2.57 15.32
C ARG A 132 11.71 -1.16 15.91
N LEU A 133 10.50 -0.69 16.25
CA LEU A 133 10.34 0.59 16.95
C LEU A 133 10.81 0.42 18.39
N ASN A 134 11.68 1.31 18.86
CA ASN A 134 12.06 1.36 20.26
C ASN A 134 10.84 1.66 21.16
N PRO A 135 10.83 1.20 22.42
CA PRO A 135 9.81 1.62 23.39
C PRO A 135 9.77 3.16 23.50
N PRO A 136 8.60 3.76 23.75
CA PRO A 136 8.49 5.21 23.92
C PRO A 136 9.42 5.68 25.05
N THR A 137 10.04 6.84 24.82
CA THR A 137 11.05 7.45 25.69
C THR A 137 10.59 7.46 27.15
N GLY A 138 11.29 6.73 28.01
CA GLY A 138 11.00 6.64 29.45
C GLY A 138 10.36 5.35 29.95
N LYS A 139 10.12 4.34 29.08
CA LYS A 139 9.70 2.99 29.51
C LYS A 139 10.71 1.92 29.11
N THR A 140 11.10 1.07 30.05
CA THR A 140 12.01 -0.07 29.83
C THR A 140 11.33 -1.26 29.15
N SER A 141 9.99 -1.33 29.16
CA SER A 141 9.20 -2.39 28.54
C SER A 141 7.84 -1.88 28.07
N ARG A 142 7.34 -2.44 26.95
CA ARG A 142 5.96 -2.28 26.48
C ARG A 142 5.02 -3.19 27.28
N ASP A 143 3.75 -2.79 27.40
CA ASP A 143 2.71 -3.62 27.99
C ASP A 143 2.47 -4.84 27.09
N PRO A 144 2.60 -6.08 27.58
CA PRO A 144 2.34 -7.27 26.78
C PRO A 144 0.92 -7.36 26.22
N ALA A 145 -0.07 -6.78 26.91
CA ALA A 145 -1.46 -6.80 26.51
C ALA A 145 -1.81 -5.69 25.50
N ASN A 146 -0.97 -4.66 25.39
CA ASN A 146 -1.15 -3.56 24.45
C ASN A 146 0.23 -3.02 24.02
N PRO A 147 0.93 -3.76 23.15
CA PRO A 147 2.31 -3.46 22.84
C PRO A 147 2.45 -2.16 22.03
N TYR A 148 1.41 -1.73 21.32
CA TYR A 148 1.49 -0.60 20.40
C TYR A 148 0.22 0.25 20.40
N THR A 149 0.41 1.56 20.30
CA THR A 149 -0.69 2.50 20.10
C THR A 149 -1.19 2.47 18.67
N LEU A 150 -2.45 2.81 18.47
CA LEU A 150 -3.05 2.92 17.14
C LEU A 150 -2.29 3.91 16.24
N GLU A 151 -1.75 4.99 16.81
CA GLU A 151 -0.94 5.98 16.09
C GLU A 151 0.39 5.38 15.59
N GLU A 152 1.07 4.57 16.40
CA GLU A 152 2.27 3.83 15.97
C GLU A 152 1.95 2.83 14.85
N VAL A 153 0.82 2.11 14.95
CA VAL A 153 0.36 1.18 13.89
C VAL A 153 0.10 1.95 12.59
N MET A 154 -0.64 3.05 12.67
CA MET A 154 -1.00 3.88 11.53
C MET A 154 0.22 4.57 10.89
N ALA A 155 1.18 5.04 11.69
CA ALA A 155 2.43 5.62 11.20
C ALA A 155 3.29 4.57 10.50
N SER A 156 3.40 3.37 11.08
CA SER A 156 4.10 2.23 10.49
C SER A 156 3.58 1.89 9.09
N GLY A 157 2.26 1.81 8.91
CA GLY A 157 1.64 1.54 7.60
C GLY A 157 1.96 2.60 6.54
N LEU A 158 1.93 3.88 6.93
CA LEU A 158 2.26 4.99 6.01
C LEU A 158 3.70 4.94 5.54
N ASP A 159 4.63 4.72 6.45
CA ASP A 159 6.03 4.70 6.07
C ASP A 159 6.40 3.44 5.26
N VAL A 160 5.72 2.30 5.51
CA VAL A 160 5.85 1.08 4.69
C VAL A 160 5.40 1.38 3.26
N LEU A 161 4.32 2.14 3.07
CA LEU A 161 3.84 2.57 1.75
C LEU A 161 4.70 3.61 1.02
N GLN A 162 5.47 4.40 1.78
CA GLN A 162 6.33 5.44 1.21
C GLN A 162 7.75 4.94 0.91
N GLY A 163 8.07 3.65 1.15
CA GLY A 163 9.43 3.13 1.02
C GLY A 163 10.44 3.82 1.94
N SER A 164 9.94 4.51 2.98
CA SER A 164 10.78 5.31 3.88
C SER A 164 11.51 4.37 4.84
N VAL A 165 12.73 3.99 4.46
CA VAL A 165 13.75 3.49 5.38
C VAL A 165 13.98 4.59 6.41
N MET A 166 13.50 4.35 7.64
CA MET A 166 13.71 5.24 8.76
C MET A 166 15.21 5.50 8.91
N LYS A 167 15.63 6.76 8.71
CA LYS A 167 16.98 7.18 9.09
C LYS A 167 17.11 6.95 10.60
N PRO A 168 18.20 6.32 11.08
CA PRO A 168 18.39 6.15 12.50
C PRO A 168 18.45 7.53 13.15
N ALA A 169 17.60 7.75 14.15
CA ALA A 169 17.69 8.90 15.01
C ALA A 169 19.03 8.82 15.75
N GLY A 170 19.93 9.76 15.45
CA GLY A 170 21.17 9.98 16.17
C GLY A 170 20.93 10.70 17.49
#